data_AF-A0A177AEV6-F1
#
_entry.id   AF-A0A177AEV6-F1
#
_cell.length_a   1.000
_cell.length_b   1.000
_cell.length_c   1.000
_cell.angle_alpha   90.00
_cell.angle_beta   90.00
_cell.angle_gamma   90.00
#
_symmetry.space_group_name_H-M   'P 1'
#
loop_
_entity.id
_entity.type
_entity.pdbx_description
1 polymer ?
#
loop_
_entity_poly.entity_id
_entity_poly.type
_entity_poly.pdbx_seq_one_letter_code
_entity_poly.pdbx_strand_id
1 'polypeptide(L)'
;MAPNFFLISGYTYANNPPVPMCVNDPVIWYLYDMGFDTHVFHMHGENTVDAVTGATSATVVLNPGQMTFVLMTASNPGWWQLLCHFTTHLRAQDSNQTALSHIYSTPFISGTCFWNTPFGPYFLLTPLINLRFSSPYDSSGF
;
A
#
# COMPACT_ATOMS: atom_id res chain seq x y z
N MET A 1 -5.11 -9.11 28.35
CA MET A 1 -5.68 -8.79 27.02
C MET A 1 -4.51 -8.51 26.10
N ALA A 2 -4.46 -9.17 24.94
CA ALA A 2 -3.42 -8.88 23.94
C ALA A 2 -3.66 -7.48 23.32
N PRO A 3 -2.60 -6.79 22.88
CA PRO A 3 -2.75 -5.50 22.20
C PRO A 3 -3.51 -5.66 20.88
N ASN A 4 -4.30 -4.65 20.52
CA ASN A 4 -5.01 -4.58 19.25
C ASN A 4 -4.11 -3.94 18.19
N PHE A 5 -3.88 -4.63 17.07
CA PHE A 5 -3.04 -4.13 15.97
C PHE A 5 -3.86 -3.92 14.70
N PHE A 6 -3.58 -2.84 13.97
CA PHE A 6 -4.17 -2.54 12.67
C PHE A 6 -3.12 -2.78 11.60
N LEU A 7 -3.33 -3.79 10.76
CA LEU A 7 -2.28 -4.32 9.91
C LEU A 7 -2.50 -3.95 8.44
N ILE A 8 -1.39 -3.80 7.70
CA ILE A 8 -1.38 -3.82 6.23
C ILE A 8 -0.53 -5.01 5.82
N SER A 9 -1.14 -5.98 5.14
CA SER A 9 -0.54 -7.24 4.70
C SER A 9 0.16 -8.00 5.84
N GLY A 10 -0.38 -7.93 7.06
CA GLY A 10 0.17 -8.60 8.26
C GLY A 10 1.29 -7.82 8.98
N TYR A 11 1.66 -6.65 8.48
CA TYR A 11 2.71 -5.80 9.03
C TYR A 11 2.15 -4.61 9.82
N THR A 12 2.96 -4.03 10.70
CA THR A 12 2.66 -2.85 11.53
C THR A 12 3.96 -2.11 11.85
N TYR A 13 3.95 -0.91 12.44
CA TYR A 13 5.18 -0.17 12.78
C TYR A 13 6.14 0.05 11.59
N ALA A 14 5.60 0.20 10.38
CA ALA A 14 6.37 0.33 9.14
C ALA A 14 7.34 -0.82 8.82
N ASN A 15 7.12 -2.02 9.37
CA ASN A 15 8.03 -3.15 9.23
C ASN A 15 7.82 -4.01 7.98
N ASN A 16 6.90 -3.61 7.08
CA ASN A 16 6.73 -4.33 5.82
C ASN A 16 7.94 -4.14 4.90
N PRO A 17 8.22 -5.12 4.03
CA PRO A 17 9.16 -4.94 2.93
C PRO A 17 8.75 -3.72 2.08
N PRO A 18 9.71 -2.90 1.63
CA PRO A 18 9.41 -1.83 0.70
C PRO A 18 8.75 -2.37 -0.56
N VAL A 19 7.86 -1.57 -1.16
CA VAL A 19 7.23 -1.90 -2.43
C VAL A 19 7.95 -1.15 -3.55
N PRO A 20 8.85 -1.82 -4.30
CA PRO A 20 9.63 -1.20 -5.36
C PRO A 20 8.78 -0.91 -6.61
N MET A 21 8.84 0.31 -7.13
CA MET A 21 8.30 0.70 -8.45
C MET A 21 9.23 1.64 -9.22
N CYS A 22 9.23 1.59 -10.54
CA CYS A 22 9.99 2.52 -11.37
C CYS A 22 9.10 3.72 -11.71
N VAL A 23 9.71 4.89 -11.91
CA VAL A 23 8.95 6.03 -12.48
C VAL A 23 8.32 5.57 -13.81
N ASN A 24 7.14 6.04 -14.13
CA ASN A 24 6.29 5.63 -15.25
C ASN A 24 5.81 4.18 -15.26
N ASP A 25 6.04 3.39 -14.21
CA ASP A 25 5.45 2.06 -14.14
C ASP A 25 3.93 2.14 -14.08
N PRO A 26 3.21 1.39 -14.93
CA PRO A 26 1.80 1.10 -14.70
C PRO A 26 1.69 0.16 -13.51
N VAL A 27 0.94 0.57 -12.50
CA VAL A 27 0.72 -0.17 -11.26
C VAL A 27 -0.76 -0.48 -11.10
N ILE A 28 -1.06 -1.71 -10.69
CA ILE A 28 -2.39 -2.13 -10.29
C ILE A 28 -2.35 -2.50 -8.81
N TRP A 29 -3.14 -1.80 -8.01
CA TRP A 29 -3.33 -2.08 -6.60
C TRP A 29 -4.57 -2.96 -6.42
N TYR A 30 -4.39 -4.15 -5.88
CA TYR A 30 -5.49 -5.01 -5.44
C TYR A 30 -5.67 -4.82 -3.95
N LEU A 31 -6.82 -4.27 -3.58
CA LEU A 31 -7.13 -3.84 -2.22
C LEU A 31 -8.24 -4.73 -1.66
N TYR A 32 -8.02 -5.26 -0.46
CA TYR A 32 -9.02 -6.07 0.23
C TYR A 32 -9.03 -5.74 1.73
N ASP A 33 -10.22 -5.57 2.28
CA ASP A 33 -10.43 -5.29 3.70
C ASP A 33 -10.96 -6.53 4.44
N MET A 34 -10.21 -6.94 5.47
CA MET A 34 -10.46 -8.08 6.34
C MET A 34 -10.81 -7.61 7.75
N GLY A 35 -11.90 -8.15 8.29
CA GLY A 35 -12.39 -7.81 9.63
C GLY A 35 -13.66 -6.97 9.57
N PHE A 36 -13.77 -5.99 10.45
CA PHE A 36 -15.03 -5.29 10.74
C PHE A 36 -14.91 -3.76 10.72
N ASP A 37 -13.73 -3.22 10.46
CA ASP A 37 -13.47 -1.78 10.50
C ASP A 37 -13.35 -1.22 9.08
N THR A 38 -13.69 0.05 8.88
CA THR A 38 -13.49 0.72 7.59
C THR A 38 -12.04 1.18 7.46
N HIS A 39 -11.44 0.96 6.28
CA HIS A 39 -10.10 1.40 5.94
C HIS A 39 -10.10 2.43 4.81
N VAL A 40 -9.10 3.31 4.81
CA VAL A 40 -8.92 4.34 3.77
C VAL A 40 -7.50 4.24 3.26
N PHE A 41 -7.30 3.52 2.16
CA PHE A 41 -6.03 3.44 1.47
C PHE A 41 -5.63 4.85 0.99
N HIS A 42 -4.44 5.30 1.39
CA HIS A 42 -3.84 6.54 0.92
C HIS A 42 -2.34 6.33 0.70
N MET A 43 -1.86 6.74 -0.48
CA MET A 43 -0.46 6.68 -0.86
C MET A 43 0.03 8.12 -1.04
N HIS A 44 0.99 8.53 -0.22
CA HIS A 44 1.56 9.88 -0.32
C HIS A 44 2.32 10.04 -1.63
N GLY A 45 2.12 11.17 -2.29
CA GLY A 45 2.84 11.48 -3.52
C GLY A 45 2.24 10.85 -4.78
N GLU A 46 1.17 10.06 -4.71
CA GLU A 46 0.45 9.62 -5.92
C GLU A 46 -1.06 9.67 -5.74
N ASN A 47 -1.76 9.71 -6.87
CA ASN A 47 -3.20 9.48 -6.93
C ASN A 47 -3.48 8.15 -7.63
N THR A 48 -4.63 7.58 -7.29
CA THR A 48 -5.15 6.39 -7.95
C THR A 48 -6.23 6.75 -8.95
N VAL A 49 -6.44 5.88 -9.94
CA VAL A 49 -7.47 6.00 -10.96
C VAL A 49 -8.38 4.78 -10.87
N ASP A 50 -9.67 5.03 -10.70
CA ASP A 50 -10.68 3.97 -10.75
C ASP A 50 -10.79 3.44 -12.19
N ALA A 51 -10.60 2.12 -12.35
CA ALA A 51 -10.53 1.50 -13.66
C ALA A 51 -11.88 1.48 -14.42
N VAL A 52 -13.00 1.67 -13.71
CA VAL A 52 -14.36 1.61 -14.28
C VAL A 52 -14.83 3.00 -14.68
N THR A 53 -14.64 3.98 -13.80
CA THR A 53 -15.14 5.35 -13.96
C THR A 53 -14.09 6.30 -14.55
N GLY A 54 -12.81 5.95 -14.50
CA GLY A 54 -11.70 6.83 -14.87
C GLY A 54 -11.49 7.98 -13.87
N ALA A 55 -12.22 7.99 -12.74
CA ALA A 55 -12.09 9.03 -11.74
C ALA A 55 -10.74 8.94 -11.02
N THR A 56 -10.08 10.09 -10.87
CA THR A 56 -8.84 10.19 -10.08
C THR A 56 -9.19 10.48 -8.62
N SER A 57 -8.57 9.76 -7.70
CA SER A 57 -8.76 9.94 -6.25
C SER A 57 -7.45 9.77 -5.50
N ALA A 58 -7.22 10.61 -4.49
CA ALA A 58 -6.10 10.47 -3.57
C ALA A 58 -6.31 9.33 -2.56
N THR A 59 -7.55 8.88 -2.36
CA THR A 59 -7.90 7.86 -1.36
C THR A 59 -8.87 6.83 -1.90
N VAL A 60 -8.77 5.59 -1.42
CA VAL A 60 -9.73 4.52 -1.70
C VAL A 60 -10.31 4.01 -0.39
N VAL A 61 -11.63 4.10 -0.24
CA VAL A 61 -12.34 3.60 0.94
C VAL A 61 -12.65 2.13 0.75
N LEU A 62 -12.37 1.32 1.77
CA LEU A 62 -12.69 -0.09 1.85
C LEU A 62 -13.52 -0.30 3.12
N ASN A 63 -14.68 -0.94 2.97
CA ASN A 63 -15.50 -1.37 4.09
C ASN A 63 -15.33 -2.88 4.31
N PRO A 64 -15.76 -3.41 5.46
CA PRO A 64 -15.60 -4.81 5.81
C PRO A 64 -15.99 -5.78 4.69
N GLY A 65 -15.04 -6.64 4.30
CA GLY A 65 -15.24 -7.65 3.26
C GLY A 65 -15.22 -7.11 1.82
N GLN A 66 -14.96 -5.83 1.59
CA GLN A 66 -14.85 -5.26 0.26
C GLN A 66 -13.50 -5.58 -0.39
N MET A 67 -13.56 -5.93 -1.67
CA MET A 67 -12.41 -6.04 -2.56
C MET A 67 -12.58 -5.06 -3.72
N THR A 68 -11.53 -4.33 -4.05
CA THR A 68 -11.49 -3.47 -5.24
C THR A 68 -10.09 -3.45 -5.81
N PHE A 69 -9.96 -2.91 -7.03
CA PHE A 69 -8.67 -2.62 -7.61
C PHE A 69 -8.66 -1.21 -8.21
N VAL A 70 -7.49 -0.56 -8.16
CA VAL A 70 -7.28 0.76 -8.74
C VAL A 70 -5.97 0.79 -9.50
N LEU A 71 -5.92 1.67 -10.50
CA LEU A 71 -4.74 1.90 -11.32
C LEU A 71 -3.93 3.06 -10.76
N MET A 72 -2.62 3.04 -11.01
CA MET A 72 -1.72 4.13 -10.68
C MET A 72 -0.60 4.16 -11.72
N THR A 73 -0.03 5.33 -11.98
CA THR A 73 1.24 5.46 -12.68
C THR A 73 2.23 6.06 -11.71
N ALA A 74 3.31 5.36 -11.39
CA ALA A 74 4.32 5.86 -10.46
C ALA A 74 5.02 7.07 -11.08
N SER A 75 4.72 8.28 -10.65
CA SER A 75 5.16 9.51 -11.31
C SER A 75 6.20 10.28 -10.50
N ASN A 76 6.21 10.13 -9.18
CA ASN A 76 7.03 10.91 -8.27
C ASN A 76 8.16 10.04 -7.69
N PRO A 77 9.44 10.31 -8.02
CA PRO A 77 10.57 9.58 -7.47
C PRO A 77 10.78 9.91 -5.99
N GLY A 78 11.03 8.90 -5.15
CA GLY A 78 11.24 9.08 -3.72
C GLY A 78 10.84 7.90 -2.84
N TRP A 79 10.85 8.14 -1.53
CA TRP A 79 10.31 7.24 -0.53
C TRP A 79 8.97 7.79 -0.08
N TRP A 80 7.91 7.00 -0.28
CA TRP A 80 6.53 7.40 -0.03
C TRP A 80 5.88 6.53 1.02
N GLN A 81 4.99 7.14 1.80
CA GLN A 81 4.23 6.44 2.82
C GLN A 81 2.91 5.95 2.24
N LEU A 82 2.62 4.68 2.47
CA LEU A 82 1.29 4.11 2.33
C LEU A 82 0.69 3.95 3.74
N LEU A 83 -0.50 4.47 3.94
CA LEU A 83 -1.17 4.42 5.23
C LEU A 83 -2.69 4.29 5.11
N CYS A 84 -3.32 4.02 6.24
CA CYS A 84 -4.76 4.16 6.41
C CYS A 84 -5.10 5.57 6.94
N HIS A 85 -5.98 6.32 6.28
CA HIS A 85 -6.39 7.67 6.71
C HIS A 85 -7.66 7.68 7.60
N PHE A 86 -8.12 6.52 8.07
CA PHE A 86 -9.27 6.43 8.97
C PHE A 86 -8.89 6.90 10.38
N THR A 87 -9.67 7.79 10.98
CA THR A 87 -9.25 8.58 12.16
C THR A 87 -8.89 7.74 13.40
N THR A 88 -9.55 6.59 13.62
CA THR A 88 -9.21 5.68 14.73
C THR A 88 -7.92 4.92 14.47
N HIS A 89 -7.62 4.60 13.20
CA HIS A 89 -6.38 3.93 12.78
C HIS A 89 -5.21 4.91 12.73
N LEU A 90 -5.45 6.17 12.35
CA LEU A 90 -4.48 7.28 12.42
C LEU A 90 -4.08 7.60 13.85
N ARG A 91 -5.03 7.69 14.79
CA ARG A 91 -4.66 7.83 16.22
C ARG A 91 -3.90 6.61 16.74
N ALA A 92 -4.17 5.43 16.17
CA ALA A 92 -3.35 4.26 16.43
C ALA A 92 -1.94 4.40 15.81
N GLN A 93 -1.74 5.13 14.70
CA GLN A 93 -0.41 5.43 14.09
C GLN A 93 0.42 6.32 15.00
N ASP A 94 -0.21 7.31 15.65
CA ASP A 94 0.45 8.14 16.66
C ASP A 94 0.94 7.30 17.87
N SER A 95 0.27 6.17 18.13
CA SER A 95 0.70 5.14 19.09
C SER A 95 1.50 3.99 18.44
N ASN A 96 1.88 4.14 17.17
CA ASN A 96 2.68 3.23 16.35
C ASN A 96 2.00 1.88 16.01
N GLN A 97 0.70 1.71 16.28
CA GLN A 97 -0.05 0.46 16.16
C GLN A 97 -0.59 0.13 14.75
N THR A 98 -0.18 0.88 13.73
CA THR A 98 -0.70 0.80 12.35
C THR A 98 0.45 0.64 11.36
N ALA A 99 0.25 -0.10 10.28
CA ALA A 99 1.29 -0.24 9.27
C ALA A 99 1.47 1.04 8.44
N LEU A 100 2.74 1.34 8.16
CA LEU A 100 3.17 2.40 7.24
C LEU A 100 4.05 1.73 6.19
N SER A 101 3.59 1.63 4.95
CA SER A 101 4.38 0.97 3.92
C SER A 101 5.28 1.97 3.21
N HIS A 102 6.57 1.66 3.09
CA HIS A 102 7.48 2.44 2.29
C HIS A 102 7.43 2.00 0.83
N ILE A 103 7.02 2.91 -0.05
CA ILE A 103 7.09 2.74 -1.49
C ILE A 103 8.35 3.44 -1.97
N TYR A 104 9.17 2.74 -2.76
CA TYR A 104 10.39 3.32 -3.31
C TYR A 104 10.24 3.45 -4.82
N SER A 105 10.24 4.69 -5.30
CA SER A 105 10.24 5.04 -6.71
C SER A 105 11.61 5.54 -7.15
N THR A 106 12.35 4.72 -7.92
CA THR A 106 13.68 5.11 -8.42
C THR A 106 13.57 5.87 -9.74
N PRO A 107 14.35 6.95 -9.94
CA PRO A 107 14.49 7.56 -11.26
C PRO A 107 15.16 6.60 -12.23
N PHE A 108 14.69 6.57 -13.49
CA PHE A 108 15.35 5.85 -14.58
C PHE A 108 16.76 6.42 -14.80
N ILE A 109 17.80 5.63 -14.56
CA ILE A 109 19.18 5.96 -14.97
C ILE A 109 19.63 4.90 -15.97
N SER A 110 19.87 5.32 -17.22
CA SER A 110 20.45 4.47 -18.27
C SER A 110 19.65 3.21 -18.64
N GLY A 111 18.32 3.33 -18.77
CA GLY A 111 17.47 2.30 -19.38
C GLY A 111 17.16 1.08 -18.51
N THR A 112 17.53 1.10 -17.23
CA THR A 112 17.26 0.03 -16.27
C THR A 112 16.84 0.63 -14.93
N CYS A 113 15.85 0.00 -14.30
CA CYS A 113 15.42 0.32 -12.95
C CYS A 113 16.29 -0.49 -11.98
N PHE A 114 17.27 0.17 -11.33
CA PHE A 114 18.24 -0.51 -10.48
C PHE A 114 17.69 -0.68 -9.06
N TRP A 115 17.24 -1.89 -8.76
CA TRP A 115 17.01 -2.33 -7.38
C TRP A 115 18.34 -2.80 -6.76
N ASN A 116 18.89 -2.07 -5.80
CA ASN A 116 19.89 -2.63 -4.89
C ASN A 116 19.16 -3.57 -3.90
N THR A 117 18.68 -4.70 -4.39
CA THR A 117 18.30 -5.83 -3.54
C THR A 117 19.49 -6.79 -3.42
N PRO A 118 19.63 -7.54 -2.33
CA PRO A 118 20.65 -8.59 -2.21
C PRO A 118 20.49 -9.74 -3.23
N PHE A 119 19.50 -9.68 -4.13
CA PHE A 119 19.13 -10.77 -5.05
C PHE A 119 19.36 -10.46 -6.55
N GLY A 120 19.90 -9.29 -6.92
CA GLY A 120 20.25 -8.96 -8.32
C GLY A 120 19.17 -8.21 -9.11
N PRO A 121 19.42 -7.87 -10.40
CA PRO A 121 18.52 -7.04 -11.21
C PRO A 121 17.31 -7.86 -11.70
N TYR A 122 16.13 -7.61 -11.14
CA TYR A 122 14.86 -8.13 -11.66
C TYR A 122 14.11 -7.03 -12.43
N PHE A 123 13.77 -7.32 -13.69
CA PHE A 123 12.70 -6.62 -14.39
C PHE A 123 11.36 -7.20 -13.90
N LEU A 124 10.68 -6.51 -12.99
CA LEU A 124 9.27 -6.83 -12.71
C LEU A 124 8.42 -6.12 -13.76
N LEU A 125 7.80 -6.89 -14.66
CA LEU A 125 6.63 -6.45 -15.39
C LEU A 125 5.62 -5.98 -14.34
N THR A 126 5.17 -4.71 -14.41
CA THR A 126 4.07 -4.10 -13.64
C THR A 126 3.81 -4.78 -12.28
N PRO A 127 4.30 -4.26 -11.15
CA PRO A 127 4.14 -4.95 -9.88
C PRO A 127 2.64 -5.11 -9.58
N LEU A 128 2.18 -6.36 -9.60
CA LEU A 128 0.89 -6.78 -9.07
C LEU A 128 0.99 -6.69 -7.55
N ILE A 129 0.48 -5.60 -6.97
CA ILE A 129 0.63 -5.37 -5.54
C ILE A 129 -0.70 -5.68 -4.85
N ASN A 130 -0.67 -6.73 -4.03
CA ASN A 130 -1.79 -7.14 -3.20
C ASN A 130 -1.61 -6.55 -1.81
N LEU A 131 -2.58 -5.74 -1.38
CA LEU A 131 -2.64 -5.18 -0.05
C LEU A 131 -3.89 -5.69 0.66
N ARG A 132 -3.67 -6.26 1.84
CA ARG A 132 -4.76 -6.61 2.75
C ARG A 132 -4.77 -5.67 3.93
N PHE A 133 -5.88 -5.02 4.20
CA PHE A 133 -6.08 -4.32 5.47
C PHE A 133 -6.72 -5.29 6.44
N SER A 134 -6.25 -5.33 7.69
CA SER A 134 -6.91 -6.13 8.71
C SER A 134 -7.05 -5.45 10.06
N SER A 135 -8.16 -5.79 10.71
CA SER A 135 -8.58 -5.29 12.01
C SER A 135 -8.08 -6.19 13.17
N PRO A 136 -7.96 -5.70 14.41
CA PRO A 136 -7.31 -6.40 15.52
C PRO A 136 -7.87 -7.77 15.92
N TYR A 137 -9.10 -8.08 15.52
CA TYR A 137 -9.75 -9.36 15.83
C TYR A 137 -9.73 -10.35 14.67
N ASP A 138 -9.13 -9.97 13.54
CA ASP A 138 -8.94 -10.85 12.39
C ASP A 138 -7.52 -11.42 12.39
N SER A 139 -7.23 -12.26 13.38
CA SER A 139 -6.05 -13.10 13.42
C SER A 139 -6.26 -14.41 12.65
N SER A 140 -7.20 -14.48 11.70
CA SER A 140 -7.37 -15.66 10.86
C SER A 140 -6.23 -15.72 9.85
N GLY A 141 -5.09 -16.25 10.32
CA GLY A 141 -3.89 -16.38 9.54
C GLY A 141 -4.09 -17.28 8.33
N PHE A 142 -3.70 -16.78 7.17
CA PHE A 142 -3.27 -17.54 5.99
C PHE A 142 -2.26 -16.71 5.19
#